data_AF-A0A7C1MTU4-F1
#
_entry.id   AF-A0A7C1MTU4-F1
#
_cell.length_a   1.000
_cell.length_b   1.000
_cell.length_c   1.000
_cell.angle_alpha   90.00
_cell.angle_beta   90.00
_cell.angle_gamma   90.00
#
_symmetry.space_group_name_H-M   'P 1'
#
loop_
_entity.id
_entity.type
_entity.pdbx_description
1 polymer ?
#
loop_
_entity_poly.entity_id
_entity_poly.type
_entity_poly.pdbx_seq_one_letter_code
_entity_poly.pdbx_strand_id
1 'polypeptide(L)'
;MLLLRQAAMNEKSAGIRPETHALEVLIKQSIEQGNPCSSSRLFSDNQIVSFPVMVIQDPVLEPVDKLVWMAIHLQVYEGGSDVIFPTYDWVAKMANVSSTSTISRAINILRLARWLTLYTKHTTNSDACRGVQGNLYILHDEPMPLIDTIYLDPSYQSFLRESTEHHHARVKTVARGILDEVN
;
A
#
# COMPACT_ATOMS: atom_id res chain seq x y z
N MET A 1 36.15 -50.12 14.78
CA MET A 1 35.05 -49.92 13.81
C MET A 1 34.15 -48.79 14.28
N LEU A 2 34.59 -47.53 14.13
CA LEU A 2 33.82 -46.38 14.61
C LEU A 2 33.87 -45.23 13.61
N LEU A 3 33.89 -45.56 12.31
CA LEU A 3 34.07 -44.61 11.20
C LEU A 3 33.16 -44.89 10.00
N LEU A 4 31.99 -45.50 10.20
CA LEU A 4 31.06 -45.81 9.10
C LEU A 4 29.59 -45.47 9.42
N ARG A 5 29.35 -44.45 10.25
CA ARG A 5 27.99 -43.92 10.49
C ARG A 5 27.82 -42.42 10.28
N GLN A 6 28.80 -41.76 9.66
CA GLN A 6 28.76 -40.32 9.35
C GLN A 6 28.58 -40.02 7.86
N ALA A 7 28.49 -41.04 7.00
CA ALA A 7 28.41 -40.89 5.54
C ALA A 7 26.98 -40.87 4.96
N ALA A 8 25.93 -40.88 5.80
CA ALA A 8 24.54 -40.83 5.33
C ALA A 8 23.89 -39.43 5.41
N MET A 9 24.68 -38.38 5.71
CA MET A 9 24.16 -37.03 5.97
C MET A 9 24.69 -35.97 5.00
N ASN A 10 25.00 -36.27 3.73
CA ASN A 10 25.34 -35.14 2.84
C ASN A 10 25.18 -35.30 1.32
N GLU A 11 24.27 -36.16 0.83
CA GLU A 11 23.90 -36.12 -0.61
C GLU A 11 22.61 -35.32 -0.89
N LYS A 12 21.77 -35.04 0.11
CA LYS A 12 20.53 -34.26 -0.05
C LYS A 12 20.67 -32.75 0.20
N SER A 13 21.83 -32.28 0.64
CA SER A 13 22.07 -30.88 1.05
C SER A 13 22.91 -30.07 0.04
N ALA A 14 23.51 -30.73 -0.96
CA ALA A 14 24.35 -30.06 -1.95
C ALA A 14 23.55 -29.03 -2.76
N GLY A 15 23.82 -27.75 -2.53
CA GLY A 15 23.16 -26.62 -3.21
C GLY A 15 22.06 -25.92 -2.41
N ILE A 16 21.77 -26.36 -1.19
CA ILE A 16 20.82 -25.67 -0.30
C ILE A 16 21.49 -24.43 0.30
N ARG A 17 20.78 -23.29 0.29
CA ARG A 17 21.30 -22.04 0.85
C ARG A 17 21.47 -22.15 2.36
N PRO A 18 22.48 -21.51 2.96
CA PRO A 18 22.68 -21.49 4.41
C PRO A 18 21.43 -21.03 5.18
N GLU A 19 20.68 -20.07 4.63
CA GLU A 19 19.42 -19.59 5.23
C GLU A 19 18.36 -20.70 5.34
N THR A 20 18.28 -21.59 4.34
CA THR A 20 17.33 -22.70 4.32
C THR A 20 17.69 -23.76 5.36
N HIS A 21 18.98 -23.99 5.59
CA HIS A 21 19.43 -24.86 6.68
C HIS A 21 19.18 -24.24 8.05
N ALA A 22 19.39 -22.93 8.22
CA ALA A 22 19.05 -22.22 9.45
C ALA A 22 17.54 -22.31 9.75
N LEU A 23 16.69 -22.10 8.74
CA LEU A 23 15.25 -22.29 8.85
C LEU A 23 14.87 -23.72 9.24
N GLU A 24 15.52 -24.74 8.65
CA GLU A 24 15.27 -26.15 8.99
C GLU A 24 15.58 -26.45 10.47
N VAL A 25 16.65 -25.86 11.01
CA VAL A 25 17.00 -25.98 12.44
C VAL A 25 15.95 -25.30 13.31
N LEU A 26 15.53 -24.08 12.96
CA LEU A 26 14.50 -23.34 13.70
C LEU A 26 13.13 -24.05 13.69
N ILE A 27 12.74 -24.65 12.57
CA ILE A 27 11.52 -25.45 12.46
C ILE A 27 11.58 -26.65 13.43
N LYS A 28 12.69 -27.39 13.43
CA LYS A 28 12.86 -28.56 14.32
C LYS A 28 12.78 -28.17 15.79
N GLN A 29 13.47 -27.09 16.18
CA GLN A 29 13.41 -26.55 17.53
C GLN A 29 12.01 -26.08 17.92
N SER A 30 11.27 -25.45 17.01
CA SER A 30 9.90 -24.97 17.25
C SER A 30 8.91 -26.13 17.41
N ILE A 31 9.09 -27.22 16.66
CA ILE A 31 8.29 -28.45 16.81
C ILE A 31 8.58 -29.11 18.17
N GLU A 32 9.84 -29.16 18.59
CA GLU A 32 10.25 -29.74 19.88
C GLU A 32 9.77 -28.92 21.08
N GLN A 33 9.65 -27.60 20.94
CA GLN A 33 9.20 -26.68 21.99
C GLN A 33 7.67 -26.44 21.99
N GLY A 34 6.96 -26.92 20.97
CA GLY A 34 5.53 -26.69 20.79
C GLY A 34 4.64 -27.50 21.73
N ASN A 35 3.74 -26.82 22.44
CA ASN A 35 2.66 -27.47 23.18
C ASN A 35 1.65 -28.10 22.18
N PRO A 36 1.33 -29.40 22.24
CA PRO A 36 0.48 -30.08 21.25
C PRO A 36 -0.96 -29.53 21.16
N CYS A 37 -1.40 -28.71 22.12
CA CYS A 37 -2.71 -28.04 22.11
C CYS A 37 -2.72 -26.62 21.48
N SER A 38 -1.58 -26.04 21.10
CA SER A 38 -1.54 -24.74 20.41
C SER A 38 -1.30 -24.95 18.92
N SER A 39 -2.36 -25.29 18.18
CA SER A 39 -2.37 -25.32 16.71
C SER A 39 -2.36 -23.90 16.14
N SER A 40 -1.32 -23.14 16.41
CA SER A 40 -0.94 -21.96 15.63
C SER A 40 0.24 -21.31 16.33
N ARG A 41 1.39 -21.34 15.64
CA ARG A 41 2.21 -20.15 15.35
C ARG A 41 3.58 -20.60 14.85
N LEU A 42 3.90 -20.21 13.62
CA LEU A 42 5.07 -19.37 13.30
C LEU A 42 5.19 -19.25 11.78
N PHE A 43 4.76 -18.11 11.25
CA PHE A 43 5.41 -17.49 10.11
C PHE A 43 5.91 -16.15 10.61
N SER A 44 7.21 -16.01 10.82
CA SER A 44 8.00 -14.95 10.18
C SER A 44 9.45 -15.00 10.68
N ASP A 45 10.41 -15.05 9.76
CA ASP A 45 11.79 -14.62 10.02
C ASP A 45 12.11 -13.31 9.28
N ASN A 46 11.08 -12.50 9.02
CA ASN A 46 11.27 -11.13 8.55
C ASN A 46 10.30 -10.24 9.33
N GLN A 47 10.83 -9.40 10.22
CA GLN A 47 10.05 -8.29 10.75
C GLN A 47 9.68 -7.41 9.55
N ILE A 48 8.41 -7.38 9.18
CA ILE A 48 7.94 -6.43 8.17
C ILE A 48 8.11 -5.05 8.79
N VAL A 49 9.11 -4.30 8.33
CA VAL A 49 9.57 -3.04 8.95
C VAL A 49 8.47 -1.97 8.94
N SER A 50 7.51 -2.05 8.02
CA SER A 50 6.26 -1.30 8.08
C SER A 50 5.16 -2.04 7.30
N PHE A 51 4.11 -2.47 8.00
CA PHE A 51 2.94 -3.10 7.38
C PHE A 51 1.76 -2.11 7.49
N PRO A 52 1.10 -1.71 6.38
CA PRO A 52 0.06 -0.68 6.41
C PRO A 52 -1.28 -1.29 6.90
N VAL A 53 -1.34 -1.58 8.21
CA VAL A 53 -2.45 -2.30 8.84
C VAL A 53 -3.79 -1.62 8.55
N MET A 54 -3.87 -0.30 8.74
CA MET A 54 -5.14 0.43 8.60
C MET A 54 -5.63 0.46 7.15
N VAL A 55 -4.73 0.64 6.16
CA VAL A 55 -5.07 0.56 4.73
C VAL A 55 -5.62 -0.83 4.39
N ILE A 56 -4.99 -1.89 4.92
CA ILE A 56 -5.43 -3.27 4.68
C ILE A 56 -6.79 -3.55 5.31
N GLN A 57 -7.06 -2.99 6.48
CA GLN A 57 -8.30 -3.20 7.22
C GLN A 57 -9.46 -2.32 6.72
N ASP A 58 -9.17 -1.25 5.98
CA ASP A 58 -10.21 -0.38 5.44
C ASP A 58 -11.17 -1.16 4.51
N PRO A 59 -12.48 -1.20 4.83
CA PRO A 59 -13.47 -1.93 4.05
C PRO A 59 -13.95 -1.16 2.80
N VAL A 60 -13.70 0.15 2.72
CA VAL A 60 -14.04 0.99 1.57
C VAL A 60 -13.06 0.74 0.42
N LEU A 61 -11.80 0.44 0.73
CA LEU A 61 -10.76 0.21 -0.26
C LEU A 61 -10.86 -1.19 -0.89
N GLU A 62 -10.97 -1.24 -2.22
CA GLU A 62 -10.81 -2.48 -2.98
C GLU A 62 -9.32 -2.90 -3.02
N PRO A 63 -8.99 -4.17 -3.29
CA PRO A 63 -7.60 -4.61 -3.36
C PRO A 63 -6.71 -3.75 -4.28
N VAL A 64 -7.26 -3.29 -5.40
CA VAL A 64 -6.56 -2.39 -6.32
C VAL A 64 -6.27 -1.01 -5.70
N ASP A 65 -7.16 -0.48 -4.85
CA ASP A 65 -6.95 0.82 -4.19
C ASP A 65 -5.79 0.72 -3.19
N LYS A 66 -5.72 -0.41 -2.48
CA LYS A 66 -4.64 -0.72 -1.53
C LYS A 66 -3.29 -0.85 -2.24
N LEU A 67 -3.25 -1.54 -3.37
CA LEU A 67 -2.03 -1.65 -4.20
C LEU A 67 -1.58 -0.29 -4.74
N VAL A 68 -2.53 0.56 -5.16
CA VAL A 68 -2.22 1.92 -5.62
C VAL A 68 -1.65 2.77 -4.48
N TRP A 69 -2.25 2.71 -3.28
CA TRP A 69 -1.71 3.38 -2.10
C TRP A 69 -0.28 2.90 -1.80
N MET A 70 -0.03 1.59 -1.83
CA MET A 70 1.30 1.01 -1.59
C MET A 70 2.33 1.43 -2.64
N ALA A 71 1.95 1.50 -3.91
CA ALA A 71 2.82 1.97 -4.98
C ALA A 71 3.23 3.44 -4.77
N ILE A 72 2.26 4.30 -4.41
CA ILE A 72 2.54 5.71 -4.10
C ILE A 72 3.43 5.81 -2.85
N HIS A 73 3.14 5.04 -1.81
CA HIS A 73 3.93 4.99 -0.58
C HIS A 73 5.38 4.57 -0.84
N LEU A 74 5.60 3.56 -1.69
CA LEU A 74 6.95 3.11 -2.07
C LEU A 74 7.77 4.25 -2.71
N GLN A 75 7.16 5.03 -3.59
CA GLN A 75 7.84 6.18 -4.21
C GLN A 75 8.28 7.22 -3.16
N VAL A 76 7.43 7.49 -2.16
CA VAL A 76 7.75 8.41 -1.06
C VAL A 76 8.86 7.83 -0.18
N TYR A 77 8.78 6.54 0.13
CA TYR A 77 9.78 5.83 0.94
C TYR A 77 11.17 5.83 0.28
N GLU A 78 11.24 5.63 -1.04
CA GLU A 78 12.52 5.63 -1.77
C GLU A 78 13.06 7.05 -2.03
N GLY A 79 12.18 8.03 -2.23
CA GLY A 79 12.57 9.39 -2.63
C GLY A 79 12.68 10.41 -1.49
N GLY A 80 12.18 10.12 -0.29
CA GLY A 80 12.23 11.03 0.86
C GLY A 80 11.15 12.12 0.86
N SER A 81 11.45 13.29 1.43
CA SER A 81 10.47 14.35 1.70
C SER A 81 10.17 15.31 0.53
N ASP A 82 10.94 15.25 -0.56
CA ASP A 82 10.81 16.17 -1.71
C ASP A 82 10.50 15.40 -3.01
N VAL A 83 9.47 14.55 -2.95
CA VAL A 83 9.09 13.66 -4.05
C VAL A 83 7.91 14.25 -4.81
N ILE A 84 8.10 14.43 -6.11
CA ILE A 84 7.03 14.75 -7.05
C ILE A 84 6.05 13.57 -7.09
N PHE A 85 4.75 13.85 -7.04
CA PHE A 85 3.72 12.81 -7.13
C PHE A 85 3.94 11.94 -8.39
N PRO A 86 3.90 10.60 -8.28
CA PRO A 86 4.21 9.72 -9.40
C PRO A 86 3.22 9.87 -10.55
N THR A 87 3.70 9.71 -11.77
CA THR A 87 2.81 9.69 -12.95
C THR A 87 1.89 8.48 -12.91
N TYR A 88 0.69 8.60 -13.50
CA TYR A 88 -0.27 7.49 -13.48
C TYR A 88 0.26 6.23 -14.17
N ASP A 89 1.11 6.39 -15.19
CA ASP A 89 1.79 5.26 -15.85
C ASP A 89 2.80 4.57 -14.93
N TRP A 90 3.52 5.34 -14.11
CA TRP A 90 4.44 4.77 -13.13
C TRP A 90 3.67 3.97 -12.07
N VAL A 91 2.58 4.55 -11.53
CA VAL A 91 1.72 3.87 -10.55
C VAL A 91 1.10 2.61 -11.16
N ALA A 92 0.63 2.68 -12.40
CA ALA A 92 0.09 1.53 -13.13
C ALA A 92 1.10 0.38 -13.24
N LYS A 93 2.34 0.68 -13.62
CA LYS A 93 3.41 -0.32 -13.70
C LYS A 93 3.75 -0.91 -12.33
N MET A 94 3.90 -0.05 -11.33
CA MET A 94 4.30 -0.48 -9.98
C MET A 94 3.20 -1.32 -9.30
N ALA A 95 1.94 -0.93 -9.44
CA ALA A 95 0.79 -1.66 -8.92
C ALA A 95 0.38 -2.87 -9.79
N ASN A 96 1.07 -3.13 -10.91
CA ASN A 96 0.73 -4.14 -11.90
C ASN A 96 -0.72 -4.05 -12.40
N VAL A 97 -1.15 -2.82 -12.70
CA VAL A 97 -2.49 -2.49 -13.22
C VAL A 97 -2.36 -2.05 -14.67
N SER A 98 -3.11 -2.67 -15.58
CA SER A 98 -2.95 -2.43 -17.02
C SER A 98 -3.55 -1.12 -17.53
N SER A 99 -4.33 -0.39 -16.71
CA SER A 99 -5.05 0.81 -17.16
C SER A 99 -4.90 2.00 -16.21
N THR A 100 -4.52 3.15 -16.77
CA THR A 100 -4.47 4.43 -16.06
C THR A 100 -5.85 4.94 -15.62
N SER A 101 -6.94 4.49 -16.26
CA SER A 101 -8.30 4.82 -15.80
C SER A 101 -8.62 4.13 -14.47
N THR A 102 -8.13 2.91 -14.27
CA THR A 102 -8.23 2.18 -13.00
C THR A 102 -7.41 2.85 -11.90
N ILE A 103 -6.24 3.40 -12.25
CA ILE A 103 -5.42 4.21 -11.34
C ILE A 103 -6.14 5.52 -10.98
N SER A 104 -6.68 6.23 -11.96
CA SER A 104 -7.46 7.46 -11.73
C SER A 104 -8.66 7.21 -10.81
N ARG A 105 -9.39 6.12 -11.04
CA ARG A 105 -10.46 5.65 -10.15
C ARG A 105 -9.93 5.39 -8.74
N ALA A 106 -8.82 4.65 -8.60
CA ALA A 106 -8.23 4.35 -7.30
C ALA A 106 -7.86 5.62 -6.53
N ILE A 107 -7.22 6.58 -7.21
CA ILE A 107 -6.87 7.89 -6.65
C ILE A 107 -8.13 8.63 -6.18
N ASN A 108 -9.22 8.62 -6.95
CA ASN A 108 -10.49 9.20 -6.50
C ASN A 108 -11.03 8.51 -5.24
N ILE A 109 -10.98 7.18 -5.16
CA ILE A 109 -11.40 6.44 -3.95
C ILE A 109 -10.51 6.79 -2.76
N LEU A 110 -9.19 6.82 -2.93
CA LEU A 110 -8.25 7.19 -1.87
C LEU A 110 -8.48 8.63 -1.38
N ARG A 111 -8.82 9.56 -2.28
CA ARG A 111 -9.21 10.92 -1.91
C ARG A 111 -10.50 10.97 -1.14
N LEU A 112 -11.54 10.30 -1.63
CA LEU A 112 -12.84 10.24 -0.96
C LEU A 112 -12.71 9.62 0.44
N ALA A 113 -11.96 8.53 0.57
CA ALA A 113 -11.70 7.87 1.85
C ALA A 113 -10.61 8.58 2.70
N ARG A 114 -10.11 9.75 2.26
CA ARG A 114 -9.16 10.62 2.98
C ARG A 114 -7.80 10.00 3.28
N TRP A 115 -7.42 8.97 2.52
CA TRP A 115 -6.06 8.41 2.49
C TRP A 115 -5.10 9.28 1.67
N LEU A 116 -5.65 10.15 0.81
CA LEU A 116 -4.93 11.07 -0.03
C LEU A 116 -5.61 12.45 -0.02
N THR A 117 -4.89 13.51 0.33
CA THR A 117 -5.44 14.88 0.34
C THR A 117 -4.80 15.73 -0.75
N LEU A 118 -5.59 16.48 -1.52
CA LEU A 118 -5.08 17.42 -2.53
C LEU A 118 -4.79 18.75 -1.86
N TYR A 119 -3.51 19.07 -1.65
CA TYR A 119 -3.12 20.32 -0.97
C TYR A 119 -3.17 21.54 -1.89
N THR A 120 -2.64 21.41 -3.11
CA THR A 120 -2.66 22.53 -4.06
C THR A 120 -2.53 22.06 -5.51
N LYS A 121 -3.06 22.87 -6.42
CA LYS A 121 -2.77 22.79 -7.86
C LYS A 121 -1.63 23.77 -8.14
N HIS A 122 -0.40 23.27 -8.24
CA HIS A 122 0.73 24.14 -8.54
C HIS A 122 0.84 24.31 -10.07
N THR A 123 0.79 25.55 -10.56
CA THR A 123 1.21 25.85 -11.94
C THR A 123 2.72 26.00 -11.91
N THR A 124 3.46 25.08 -12.54
CA THR A 124 4.90 25.29 -12.74
C THR A 124 5.11 26.44 -13.73
N ASN A 125 5.91 27.42 -13.34
CA ASN A 125 6.30 28.58 -14.15
C ASN A 125 7.80 28.56 -14.49
N SER A 126 8.44 27.38 -14.53
CA SER A 126 9.82 27.25 -15.02
C SER A 126 9.85 27.34 -16.55
N ASP A 127 10.93 27.90 -17.13
CA ASP A 127 11.06 28.10 -18.58
C ASP A 127 10.95 26.80 -19.41
N ALA A 128 11.15 25.64 -18.78
CA ALA A 128 10.97 24.32 -19.40
C ALA A 128 9.56 23.72 -19.26
N CYS A 129 8.76 24.17 -18.29
CA CYS A 129 7.44 23.57 -17.95
C CYS A 129 6.40 24.64 -17.60
N ARG A 130 6.43 25.79 -18.28
CA ARG A 130 5.48 26.89 -18.09
C ARG A 130 4.06 26.42 -18.43
N GLY A 131 3.17 26.44 -17.45
CA GLY A 131 1.74 26.14 -17.64
C GLY A 131 1.32 24.70 -17.33
N VAL A 132 2.22 23.85 -16.83
CA VAL A 132 1.82 22.52 -16.34
C VAL A 132 1.21 22.67 -14.95
N GLN A 133 -0.09 22.40 -14.83
CA GLN A 133 -0.76 22.24 -13.53
C GLN A 133 -0.42 20.87 -12.96
N GLY A 134 0.40 20.83 -11.92
CA GLY A 134 0.65 19.64 -11.11
C GLY A 134 -0.29 19.62 -9.91
N ASN A 135 -0.86 18.46 -9.60
CA ASN A 135 -1.61 18.24 -8.36
C ASN A 135 -0.62 17.79 -7.27
N LEU A 136 -0.54 18.52 -6.16
CA LEU A 136 0.22 18.11 -4.99
C LEU A 136 -0.67 17.32 -4.04
N TYR A 137 -0.34 16.05 -3.86
CA TYR A 137 -1.04 15.17 -2.94
C TYR A 137 -0.21 14.89 -1.69
N ILE A 138 -0.90 14.81 -0.55
CA ILE A 138 -0.37 14.33 0.71
C ILE A 138 -0.92 12.92 0.91
N LEU A 139 -0.03 11.94 1.07
CA LEU A 139 -0.37 10.57 1.41
C LEU A 139 -0.37 10.42 2.92
N HIS A 140 -1.38 9.72 3.46
CA HIS A 140 -1.52 9.51 4.90
C HIS A 140 -1.45 8.02 5.25
N ASP A 141 -0.94 7.74 6.45
CA ASP A 141 -0.87 6.40 7.04
C ASP A 141 -2.17 5.99 7.77
N GLU A 142 -3.06 6.96 7.97
CA GLU A 142 -4.43 6.80 8.49
C GLU A 142 -5.39 7.71 7.73
N PRO A 143 -6.70 7.39 7.65
CA PRO A 143 -7.64 8.27 6.95
C PRO A 143 -7.75 9.59 7.70
N MET A 144 -7.45 10.69 7.00
CA MET A 144 -7.37 12.00 7.62
C MET A 144 -8.73 12.43 8.19
N PRO A 145 -8.79 13.05 9.39
CA PRO A 145 -10.02 13.61 9.91
C PRO A 145 -10.68 14.59 8.94
N LEU A 146 -12.02 14.64 8.94
CA LEU A 146 -12.77 15.48 8.02
C LEU A 146 -12.37 16.96 8.10
N ILE A 147 -12.26 17.48 9.33
CA ILE A 147 -11.98 18.89 9.57
C ILE A 147 -10.60 19.28 9.03
N ASP A 148 -9.60 18.42 9.22
CA ASP A 148 -8.24 18.64 8.72
C ASP A 148 -8.17 18.47 7.19
N THR A 149 -8.94 17.53 6.65
CA THR A 149 -9.08 17.35 5.19
C THR A 149 -9.65 18.60 4.55
N ILE A 150 -10.71 19.20 5.10
CA ILE A 150 -11.31 20.43 4.58
C ILE A 150 -10.36 21.62 4.73
N TYR A 151 -9.59 21.66 5.81
CA TYR A 151 -8.59 22.70 6.04
C TYR A 151 -7.48 22.66 4.96
N LEU A 152 -6.99 21.47 4.63
CA LEU A 152 -5.92 21.28 3.62
C LEU A 152 -6.42 21.27 2.17
N ASP A 153 -7.60 20.71 1.91
CA ASP A 153 -8.27 20.67 0.62
C ASP A 153 -9.65 21.37 0.74
N PRO A 154 -9.71 22.71 0.61
CA PRO A 154 -10.97 23.45 0.65
C PRO A 154 -11.98 23.02 -0.44
N SER A 155 -11.50 22.35 -1.50
CA SER A 155 -12.34 21.82 -2.57
C SER A 155 -12.88 20.42 -2.29
N TYR A 156 -12.53 19.82 -1.15
CA TYR A 156 -12.93 18.45 -0.81
C TYR A 156 -14.46 18.29 -0.77
N GLN A 157 -15.20 19.25 -0.20
CA GLN A 157 -16.66 19.16 -0.14
C GLN A 157 -17.34 19.25 -1.51
N SER A 158 -16.82 20.08 -2.42
CA SER A 158 -17.32 20.13 -3.80
C SER A 158 -16.95 18.85 -4.56
N PHE A 159 -15.72 18.37 -4.40
CA PHE A 159 -15.25 17.11 -4.96
C PHE A 159 -16.10 15.91 -4.51
N LEU A 160 -16.44 15.83 -3.22
CA LEU A 160 -17.30 14.79 -2.66
C LEU A 160 -18.69 14.80 -3.32
N ARG A 161 -19.31 15.98 -3.43
CA ARG A 161 -20.62 16.15 -4.09
C ARG A 161 -20.58 15.83 -5.58
N GLU A 162 -19.58 16.31 -6.30
CA GLU A 162 -19.40 15.99 -7.72
C GLU A 162 -19.17 14.48 -7.94
N SER A 163 -18.49 13.83 -7.00
CA SER A 163 -18.20 12.39 -7.09
C SER A 163 -19.45 11.51 -6.98
N THR A 164 -20.57 12.01 -6.44
CA THR A 164 -21.83 11.25 -6.40
C THR A 164 -22.43 11.04 -7.80
N GLU A 165 -22.05 11.88 -8.76
CA GLU A 165 -22.49 11.81 -10.17
C GLU A 165 -21.36 11.37 -11.12
N HIS A 166 -20.26 10.84 -10.59
CA HIS A 166 -19.13 10.37 -11.36
C HIS A 166 -19.51 9.22 -12.34
N HIS A 167 -18.88 9.15 -13.51
CA HIS A 167 -19.20 8.13 -14.52
C HIS A 167 -18.97 6.69 -13.99
N HIS A 168 -17.92 6.49 -13.20
CA HIS A 168 -17.59 5.19 -12.60
C HIS A 168 -18.48 4.86 -11.40
N ALA A 169 -19.21 3.74 -11.46
CA ALA A 169 -20.19 3.33 -10.44
C ALA A 169 -19.62 3.25 -9.01
N ARG A 170 -18.44 2.62 -8.84
CA ARG A 170 -17.78 2.51 -7.53
C ARG A 170 -17.52 3.86 -6.86
N VAL A 171 -17.07 4.86 -7.63
CA VAL A 171 -16.79 6.21 -7.12
C VAL A 171 -18.08 6.84 -6.59
N LYS A 172 -19.20 6.70 -7.33
CA LYS A 172 -20.50 7.19 -6.86
C LYS A 172 -20.96 6.54 -5.57
N THR A 173 -20.85 5.22 -5.49
CA THR A 173 -21.26 4.46 -4.30
C THR A 173 -20.47 4.90 -3.07
N VAL A 174 -19.15 4.99 -3.19
CA VAL A 174 -18.28 5.42 -2.08
C VAL A 174 -18.56 6.87 -1.69
N ALA A 175 -18.68 7.77 -2.67
CA ALA A 175 -18.98 9.18 -2.41
C ALA A 175 -20.31 9.38 -1.67
N ARG A 176 -21.36 8.64 -2.06
CA ARG A 176 -22.66 8.70 -1.37
C ARG A 176 -22.57 8.17 0.06
N GLY A 177 -21.91 7.03 0.27
CA GLY A 177 -21.72 6.48 1.61
C GLY A 177 -21.01 7.46 2.55
N ILE A 178 -19.94 8.11 2.08
CA ILE A 178 -19.22 9.11 2.88
C ILE A 178 -20.07 10.36 3.11
N LEU A 179 -20.85 10.80 2.11
CA LEU A 179 -21.73 11.95 2.26
C LEU A 179 -22.82 11.69 3.32
N ASP A 180 -23.34 10.47 3.39
CA ASP A 180 -24.32 10.03 4.39
C ASP A 180 -23.71 9.93 5.80
N GLU A 181 -22.40 9.63 5.93
CA GLU A 181 -21.68 9.60 7.21
C GLU A 181 -21.38 11.00 7.77
N VAL A 182 -21.27 12.01 6.90
CA VAL A 182 -20.83 13.37 7.24
C VAL A 182 -21.99 14.33 7.50
N ASN A 183 -23.19 14.02 7.02
CA ASN A 183 -24.41 14.81 7.25
C ASN A 183 -25.16 14.36 8.50
#